data_AF-A0A932UXB7-F1
#
_entry.id   AF-A0A932UXB7-F1
#
_cell.length_a   1.000
_cell.length_b   1.000
_cell.length_c   1.000
_cell.angle_alpha   90.00
_cell.angle_beta   90.00
_cell.angle_gamma   90.00
#
_symmetry.space_group_name_H-M   'P 1'
#
loop_
_entity.id
_entity.type
_entity.pdbx_description
1 polymer ?
#
loop_
_entity_poly.entity_id
_entity_poly.type
_entity_poly.pdbx_seq_one_letter_code
_entity_poly.pdbx_strand_id
1 'polypeptide(L)'
;MKRSVLVAVGIAGGVGLISFLMLAGHNQTTASAADAKKAEAVTSVAPAQPAQPAAAAQPASEKIVYTFENQDKMLEFTKIWQRRQGVVVRMTVLQAYWEQERADLDELNKKLSTDYQLDVTKNYSLDTDRRVLIEREAPPAAPISTTPAQEPSKPAGPKTP
;
A
#
# COMPACT_ATOMS: atom_id res chain seq x y z
N MET A 1 -41.54 -29.92 -18.87
CA MET A 1 -40.69 -29.93 -20.08
C MET A 1 -39.34 -29.31 -19.71
N LYS A 2 -38.28 -30.11 -19.63
CA LYS A 2 -36.91 -29.71 -19.23
C LYS A 2 -36.08 -29.51 -20.50
N ARG A 3 -35.33 -28.41 -20.59
CA ARG A 3 -34.24 -28.25 -21.56
C ARG A 3 -33.01 -27.73 -20.83
N SER A 4 -32.17 -28.68 -20.44
CA SER A 4 -30.79 -28.45 -20.05
C SER A 4 -30.00 -28.12 -21.32
N VAL A 5 -29.23 -27.05 -21.32
CA VAL A 5 -28.18 -26.81 -22.31
C VAL A 5 -26.86 -26.82 -21.56
N LEU A 6 -26.11 -27.90 -21.81
CA LEU A 6 -24.77 -28.18 -21.33
C LEU A 6 -23.83 -27.82 -22.47
N VAL A 7 -22.93 -26.86 -22.26
CA VAL A 7 -21.82 -26.61 -23.17
C VAL A 7 -20.54 -26.74 -22.37
N ALA A 8 -19.87 -27.87 -22.58
CA ALA A 8 -18.50 -28.11 -22.20
C ALA A 8 -17.67 -28.10 -23.49
N VAL A 9 -16.69 -27.20 -23.58
CA VAL A 9 -15.54 -27.36 -24.48
C VAL A 9 -14.31 -26.99 -23.66
N GLY A 10 -13.53 -28.02 -23.36
CA GLY A 10 -12.19 -27.86 -22.82
C GLY A 10 -11.19 -27.57 -23.94
N ILE A 11 -10.18 -26.78 -23.62
CA ILE A 11 -8.89 -26.81 -24.31
C ILE A 11 -7.84 -27.03 -23.24
N ALA A 12 -7.21 -28.19 -23.33
CA ALA A 12 -6.01 -28.56 -22.63
C ALA A 12 -4.79 -27.94 -23.33
N GLY A 13 -3.75 -27.62 -22.55
CA GLY A 13 -2.38 -27.66 -23.03
C GLY A 13 -1.55 -26.39 -22.84
N GLY A 14 -0.54 -26.50 -21.98
CA GLY A 14 0.80 -26.03 -22.35
C GLY A 14 1.37 -24.82 -21.61
N VAL A 15 2.02 -25.12 -20.48
CA VAL A 15 3.25 -24.51 -19.94
C VAL A 15 3.93 -23.45 -20.83
N GLY A 16 4.04 -22.23 -20.31
CA GLY A 16 4.85 -21.14 -20.87
C GLY A 16 5.19 -20.12 -19.78
N LEU A 17 6.37 -20.28 -19.21
CA LEU A 17 7.01 -19.47 -18.18
C LEU A 17 7.31 -18.04 -18.71
N ILE A 18 7.57 -17.11 -17.79
CA ILE A 18 8.34 -15.84 -17.96
C ILE A 18 7.51 -14.54 -17.91
N SER A 19 7.49 -13.98 -16.70
CA SER A 19 7.90 -12.62 -16.34
C SER A 19 7.42 -11.42 -17.17
N PHE A 20 6.57 -10.58 -16.55
CA PHE A 20 6.75 -9.13 -16.61
C PHE A 20 6.19 -8.45 -15.36
N LEU A 21 6.99 -8.44 -14.28
CA LEU A 21 6.82 -7.53 -13.15
C LEU A 21 7.87 -6.43 -13.33
N MET A 22 7.54 -5.46 -14.18
CA MET A 22 8.22 -4.18 -14.30
C MET A 22 7.14 -3.10 -14.25
N LEU A 23 6.80 -2.68 -13.03
CA LEU A 23 6.18 -1.38 -12.81
C LEU A 23 7.14 -0.54 -11.95
N ALA A 24 8.30 -0.27 -12.54
CA ALA A 24 9.08 0.91 -12.22
C ALA A 24 8.48 2.09 -13.00
N GLY A 25 8.13 3.15 -12.27
CA GLY A 25 8.03 4.53 -12.75
C GLY A 25 7.40 4.77 -14.14
N HIS A 26 6.07 4.69 -14.25
CA HIS A 26 5.36 5.48 -15.26
C HIS A 26 5.15 6.90 -14.71
N ASN A 27 6.20 7.71 -14.77
CA ASN A 27 6.09 9.17 -14.72
C ASN A 27 5.75 9.64 -16.14
N GLN A 28 4.51 9.43 -16.57
CA GLN A 28 4.01 10.01 -17.82
C GLN A 28 3.67 11.48 -17.59
N THR A 29 4.70 12.32 -17.71
CA THR A 29 4.52 13.73 -18.06
C THR A 29 4.09 13.79 -19.52
N THR A 30 2.80 13.88 -19.80
CA THR A 30 2.30 14.39 -21.08
C THR A 30 2.16 15.91 -20.97
N ALA A 31 3.26 16.64 -21.15
CA ALA A 31 3.21 18.05 -21.48
C ALA A 31 3.22 18.19 -23.00
N SER A 32 2.08 18.62 -23.53
CA SER A 32 1.87 18.91 -24.95
C SER A 32 2.71 20.10 -25.40
N ALA A 33 3.21 19.98 -26.62
CA ALA A 33 4.06 20.90 -27.35
C ALA A 33 3.52 22.34 -27.43
N ALA A 34 4.43 23.30 -27.25
CA ALA A 34 4.42 24.57 -27.96
C ALA A 34 5.86 25.07 -28.17
N ASP A 35 6.09 25.47 -29.41
CA ASP A 35 7.17 26.30 -29.95
C ASP A 35 8.57 25.72 -30.21
N ALA A 36 8.84 25.67 -31.52
CA ALA A 36 10.10 25.42 -32.16
C ALA A 36 10.95 26.69 -32.22
N LYS A 37 12.26 26.59 -32.00
CA LYS A 37 13.27 27.13 -32.92
C LYS A 37 14.70 26.80 -32.49
N LYS A 38 15.46 26.41 -33.54
CA LYS A 38 16.88 26.71 -33.79
C LYS A 38 17.93 25.76 -33.21
N ALA A 39 18.34 24.85 -34.10
CA ALA A 39 19.72 24.48 -34.47
C ALA A 39 20.86 24.87 -33.51
N GLU A 40 21.68 23.90 -33.13
CA GLU A 40 23.06 23.78 -33.66
C GLU A 40 23.66 22.42 -33.30
N ALA A 41 24.40 21.87 -34.27
CA ALA A 41 25.11 20.61 -34.18
C ALA A 41 26.42 20.79 -33.40
N VAL A 42 26.72 19.88 -32.47
CA VAL A 42 28.10 19.42 -32.26
C VAL A 42 28.09 17.95 -31.86
N THR A 43 28.38 17.11 -32.84
CA THR A 43 28.87 15.75 -32.65
C THR A 43 30.21 15.81 -31.91
N SER A 44 30.25 15.40 -30.65
CA SER A 44 31.50 15.07 -29.97
C SER A 44 31.51 13.58 -29.64
N VAL A 45 32.17 12.82 -30.51
CA VAL A 45 32.44 11.40 -30.32
C VAL A 45 33.54 11.30 -29.26
N ALA A 46 33.14 11.05 -28.01
CA ALA A 46 34.08 10.62 -26.98
C ALA A 46 34.57 9.18 -27.32
N PRO A 47 35.87 8.89 -27.20
CA PRO A 47 36.40 7.57 -27.55
C PRO A 47 35.79 6.49 -26.66
N ALA A 48 35.25 5.46 -27.32
CA ALA A 48 34.75 4.25 -26.70
C ALA A 48 35.86 3.58 -25.89
N GLN A 49 35.76 3.69 -24.57
CA GLN A 49 36.57 2.91 -23.66
C GLN A 49 36.22 1.43 -23.87
N PRO A 50 37.20 0.53 -24.08
CA PRO A 50 36.91 -0.89 -24.24
C PRO A 50 36.14 -1.38 -23.03
N ALA A 51 34.97 -1.97 -23.27
CA ALA A 51 34.17 -2.62 -22.25
C ALA A 51 35.04 -3.65 -21.53
N GLN A 52 35.40 -3.33 -20.29
CA GLN A 52 36.03 -4.27 -19.38
C GLN A 52 35.10 -5.48 -19.28
N PRO A 53 35.56 -6.72 -19.50
CA PRO A 53 34.72 -7.90 -19.36
C PRO A 53 34.06 -7.85 -17.99
N ALA A 54 32.73 -7.80 -17.98
CA ALA A 54 31.95 -7.92 -16.77
C ALA A 54 32.43 -9.20 -16.08
N ALA A 55 33.17 -9.04 -14.97
CA ALA A 55 33.56 -10.15 -14.13
C ALA A 55 32.28 -10.92 -13.84
N ALA A 56 32.20 -12.15 -14.33
CA ALA A 56 31.05 -13.02 -14.14
C ALA A 56 30.76 -13.03 -12.64
N ALA A 57 29.65 -12.40 -12.24
CA ALA A 57 29.20 -12.41 -10.87
C ALA A 57 29.06 -13.88 -10.48
N GLN A 58 29.97 -14.37 -9.63
CA GLN A 58 29.89 -15.72 -9.10
C GLN A 58 28.51 -15.85 -8.44
N PRO A 59 27.75 -16.91 -8.76
CA PRO A 59 26.44 -17.11 -8.15
C PRO A 59 26.64 -17.16 -6.63
N ALA A 60 25.89 -16.30 -5.92
CA ALA A 60 25.92 -16.28 -4.47
C ALA A 60 25.69 -17.69 -3.94
N SER A 61 26.56 -18.17 -3.06
CA SER A 61 26.43 -19.47 -2.44
C SER A 61 25.11 -19.53 -1.67
N GLU A 62 24.24 -20.46 -2.07
CA GLU A 62 22.92 -20.62 -1.48
C GLU A 62 23.04 -21.17 -0.05
N LYS A 63 22.51 -20.44 0.93
CA LYS A 63 22.44 -20.87 2.33
C LYS A 63 21.07 -21.43 2.62
N ILE A 64 20.99 -22.73 2.92
CA ILE A 64 19.77 -23.36 3.42
C ILE A 64 19.52 -22.89 4.85
N VAL A 65 18.44 -22.14 5.08
CA VAL A 65 18.09 -21.57 6.40
C VAL A 65 17.17 -22.50 7.19
N TYR A 66 16.36 -23.30 6.51
CA TYR A 66 15.42 -24.23 7.16
C TYR A 66 15.09 -25.39 6.22
N THR A 67 14.98 -26.59 6.80
CA THR A 67 14.57 -27.81 6.09
C THR A 67 13.29 -28.33 6.74
N PHE A 68 12.24 -28.54 5.94
CA PHE A 68 10.96 -29.07 6.43
C PHE A 68 11.04 -30.57 6.66
N GLU A 69 10.39 -31.05 7.72
CA GLU A 69 10.30 -32.48 8.05
C GLU A 69 9.55 -33.28 6.98
N ASN A 70 8.46 -32.71 6.45
CA ASN A 70 7.61 -33.34 5.45
C ASN A 70 6.85 -32.29 4.61
N GLN A 71 6.15 -32.78 3.59
CA GLN A 71 5.41 -31.95 2.65
C GLN A 71 4.28 -31.15 3.33
N ASP A 72 3.59 -31.74 4.32
CA ASP A 72 2.49 -31.07 5.01
C ASP A 72 2.97 -29.83 5.77
N LYS A 73 4.12 -29.92 6.44
CA LYS A 73 4.74 -28.78 7.12
C LYS A 73 5.22 -27.69 6.17
N MET A 74 5.72 -28.06 5.00
CA MET A 74 6.07 -27.09 3.95
C MET A 74 4.84 -26.34 3.42
N LEU A 75 3.71 -27.05 3.23
CA LEU A 75 2.45 -26.44 2.78
C LEU A 75 1.84 -25.53 3.85
N GLU A 76 1.89 -25.95 5.12
CA GLU A 76 1.47 -25.13 6.26
C GLU A 76 2.28 -23.82 6.32
N PHE A 77 3.61 -23.91 6.22
CA PHE A 77 4.48 -22.74 6.18
C PHE A 77 4.14 -21.82 4.99
N THR A 78 3.91 -22.39 3.80
CA THR A 78 3.59 -21.61 2.61
C THR A 78 2.32 -20.78 2.81
N LYS A 79 1.27 -21.34 3.42
CA LYS A 79 0.04 -20.60 3.74
C LYS A 79 0.31 -19.44 4.69
N ILE A 80 1.08 -19.68 5.75
CA ILE A 80 1.46 -18.64 6.74
C ILE A 80 2.27 -17.55 6.05
N TRP A 81 3.26 -17.93 5.25
CA TRP A 81 4.14 -17.02 4.55
C TRP A 81 3.38 -16.13 3.56
N GLN A 82 2.52 -16.73 2.73
CA GLN A 82 1.66 -15.98 1.80
C GLN A 82 0.74 -15.02 2.54
N ARG A 83 0.13 -15.45 3.66
CA ARG A 83 -0.70 -14.57 4.49
C ARG A 83 0.09 -13.40 5.05
N ARG A 84 1.31 -13.64 5.53
CA ARG A 84 2.23 -12.58 6.00
C ARG A 84 2.53 -11.58 4.89
N GLN A 85 2.90 -12.05 3.70
CA GLN A 85 3.17 -11.17 2.56
C GLN A 85 1.94 -10.33 2.21
N GLY A 86 0.75 -10.94 2.18
CA GLY A 86 -0.50 -10.21 1.94
C GLY A 86 -0.80 -9.14 3.00
N VAL A 87 -0.49 -9.40 4.29
CA VAL A 87 -0.61 -8.38 5.35
C VAL A 87 0.38 -7.24 5.13
N VAL A 88 1.65 -7.55 4.86
CA VAL A 88 2.69 -6.53 4.64
C VAL A 88 2.31 -5.62 3.49
N VAL A 89 1.88 -6.17 2.35
CA VAL A 89 1.44 -5.37 1.19
C VAL A 89 0.27 -4.45 1.56
N ARG A 90 -0.74 -4.96 2.28
CA ARG A 90 -1.87 -4.13 2.73
C ARG A 90 -1.43 -3.00 3.65
N MET A 91 -0.47 -3.25 4.55
CA MET A 91 0.07 -2.21 5.42
C MET A 91 0.80 -1.13 4.63
N THR A 92 1.61 -1.51 3.63
CA THR A 92 2.29 -0.55 2.76
C THR A 92 1.28 0.34 2.01
N VAL A 93 0.20 -0.23 1.48
CA VAL A 93 -0.84 0.56 0.80
C VAL A 93 -1.54 1.51 1.76
N LEU A 94 -1.91 1.02 2.95
CA LEU A 94 -2.56 1.86 3.97
C LEU A 94 -1.65 2.98 4.46
N GLN A 95 -0.34 2.72 4.58
CA GLN A 95 0.64 3.74 4.92
C GLN A 95 0.73 4.80 3.82
N ALA A 96 0.80 4.41 2.55
CA ALA A 96 0.83 5.36 1.44
C ALA A 96 -0.45 6.22 1.40
N TYR A 97 -1.61 5.61 1.63
CA TYR A 97 -2.87 6.34 1.74
C TYR A 97 -2.87 7.33 2.92
N TRP A 98 -2.38 6.92 4.09
CA TRP A 98 -2.25 7.78 5.25
C TRP A 98 -1.30 8.97 5.01
N GLU A 99 -0.17 8.73 4.35
CA GLU A 99 0.79 9.78 3.99
C GLU A 99 0.16 10.80 3.02
N GLN A 100 -0.64 10.35 2.07
CA GLN A 100 -1.38 11.22 1.15
C GLN A 100 -2.41 12.08 1.91
N GLU A 101 -3.29 11.48 2.71
CA GLU A 101 -4.31 12.21 3.48
C GLU A 101 -3.67 13.23 4.43
N ARG A 102 -2.52 12.91 5.01
CA ARG A 102 -1.76 13.85 5.85
C ARG A 102 -1.23 15.04 5.04
N ALA A 103 -0.70 14.80 3.84
CA ALA A 103 -0.22 15.88 2.97
C ALA A 103 -1.37 16.81 2.55
N ASP A 104 -2.53 16.23 2.19
CA ASP A 104 -3.72 16.98 1.84
C ASP A 104 -4.25 17.81 3.03
N LEU A 105 -4.24 17.23 4.23
CA LEU A 105 -4.59 17.94 5.46
C LEU A 105 -3.63 19.10 5.77
N ASP A 106 -2.32 18.91 5.56
CA ASP A 106 -1.32 19.96 5.74
C ASP A 106 -1.53 21.12 4.74
N GLU A 107 -1.88 20.81 3.49
CA GLU A 107 -2.23 21.83 2.49
C GLU A 107 -3.49 22.60 2.88
N LEU A 108 -4.55 21.90 3.29
CA LEU A 108 -5.79 22.52 3.76
C LEU A 108 -5.54 23.41 4.98
N ASN A 109 -4.76 22.94 5.95
CA ASN A 109 -4.41 23.73 7.13
C ASN A 109 -3.64 24.99 6.74
N LYS A 110 -2.68 24.89 5.82
CA LYS A 110 -1.96 26.05 5.29
C LYS A 110 -2.92 27.04 4.64
N LYS A 111 -3.89 26.58 3.86
CA LYS A 111 -4.90 27.42 3.22
C LYS A 111 -5.80 28.10 4.27
N LEU A 112 -6.28 27.37 5.27
CA LEU A 112 -7.09 27.91 6.36
C LEU A 112 -6.35 29.00 7.15
N SER A 113 -5.09 28.77 7.49
CA SER A 113 -4.29 29.76 8.20
C SER A 113 -3.86 30.94 7.33
N THR A 114 -3.57 30.75 6.04
CA THR A 114 -3.10 31.83 5.16
C THR A 114 -4.24 32.71 4.66
N ASP A 115 -5.29 32.11 4.09
CA ASP A 115 -6.36 32.84 3.42
C ASP A 115 -7.39 33.36 4.43
N TYR A 116 -7.61 32.63 5.51
CA TYR A 116 -8.67 32.91 6.49
C TYR A 116 -8.13 33.25 7.89
N GLN A 117 -6.81 33.23 8.11
CA GLN A 117 -6.17 33.55 9.40
C GLN A 117 -6.70 32.70 10.57
N LEU A 118 -7.13 31.47 10.29
CA LEU A 118 -7.65 30.56 11.31
C LEU A 118 -6.52 29.81 12.02
N ASP A 119 -6.65 29.67 13.33
CA ASP A 119 -5.86 28.75 14.13
C ASP A 119 -6.42 27.33 13.98
N VAL A 120 -5.71 26.47 13.25
CA VAL A 120 -6.11 25.08 12.93
C VAL A 120 -6.13 24.14 14.15
N THR A 121 -5.66 24.60 15.30
CA THR A 121 -5.75 23.85 16.57
C THR A 121 -7.08 24.05 17.29
N LYS A 122 -7.90 25.01 16.82
CA LYS A 122 -9.22 25.32 17.38
C LYS A 122 -10.34 24.64 16.60
N ASN A 123 -11.51 24.53 17.24
CA ASN A 123 -12.71 24.04 16.58
C ASN A 123 -13.54 25.22 16.10
N TYR A 124 -14.08 25.12 14.87
CA TYR A 124 -14.97 26.12 14.32
C TYR A 124 -16.24 25.48 13.77
N SER A 125 -17.33 26.24 13.77
CA SER A 125 -18.54 25.89 13.02
C SER A 125 -18.91 27.01 12.06
N LEU A 126 -19.33 26.64 10.85
CA LEU A 126 -19.88 27.56 9.87
C LEU A 126 -21.37 27.78 10.12
N ASP A 127 -21.77 29.03 10.34
CA ASP A 127 -23.15 29.48 10.29
C ASP A 127 -23.43 30.00 8.88
N THR A 128 -24.13 29.20 8.06
CA THR A 128 -24.36 29.49 6.64
C THR A 128 -25.35 30.61 6.41
N ASP A 129 -26.33 30.79 7.31
CA ASP A 129 -27.36 31.81 7.19
C ASP A 129 -26.78 33.19 7.45
N ARG A 130 -25.95 33.29 8.49
CA ARG A 130 -25.25 34.53 8.85
C ARG A 130 -23.93 34.71 8.11
N ARG A 131 -23.45 33.68 7.41
CA ARG A 131 -22.15 33.65 6.69
C ARG A 131 -20.97 33.97 7.60
N VAL A 132 -20.97 33.39 8.80
CA VAL A 132 -19.91 33.61 9.79
C VAL A 132 -19.32 32.29 10.27
N LEU A 133 -18.05 32.32 10.65
CA LEU A 133 -17.38 31.23 11.33
C LEU A 133 -17.37 31.51 12.84
N ILE A 134 -17.73 30.52 13.65
CA ILE A 134 -17.84 30.66 15.11
C ILE A 134 -16.85 29.68 15.75
N GLU A 135 -15.90 30.19 16.54
CA GLU A 135 -15.01 29.37 17.36
C GLU A 135 -15.80 28.66 18.46
N ARG A 136 -15.49 27.38 18.70
CA ARG A 136 -16.09 26.55 19.74
C ARG A 136 -15.01 26.02 20.67
N GLU A 137 -15.33 25.96 21.95
CA GLU A 137 -14.52 25.20 22.90
C GLU A 137 -14.47 23.73 22.50
N ALA A 138 -13.32 23.11 22.72
CA ALA A 138 -13.19 21.67 22.51
C ALA A 138 -14.19 20.95 23.43
N PRO A 139 -14.95 19.97 22.92
CA PRO A 139 -15.86 19.21 23.77
C PRO A 139 -15.04 18.56 24.91
N PRO A 140 -15.59 18.51 26.14
CA PRO A 140 -14.90 17.87 27.25
C PRO A 140 -14.55 16.44 26.83
N ALA A 141 -13.29 16.04 27.07
CA ALA A 141 -12.82 14.70 26.76
C ALA A 141 -13.80 13.70 27.39
N ALA A 142 -14.46 12.89 26.56
CA ALA A 142 -15.36 11.87 27.07
C ALA A 142 -14.57 10.96 28.02
N PRO A 143 -15.11 10.61 29.21
CA PRO A 143 -14.45 9.65 30.07
C PRO A 143 -14.31 8.36 29.28
N ILE A 144 -13.05 7.96 29.03
CA ILE A 144 -12.70 6.62 28.57
C ILE A 144 -13.30 5.63 29.58
N SER A 145 -14.46 5.09 29.24
CA SER A 145 -15.09 4.04 30.01
C SER A 145 -14.26 2.78 29.78
N THR A 146 -13.21 2.61 30.59
CA THR A 146 -12.57 1.32 30.83
C THR A 146 -13.62 0.42 31.48
N THR A 147 -14.52 -0.14 30.68
CA THR A 147 -15.31 -1.29 31.12
C THR A 147 -14.30 -2.40 31.39
N PRO A 148 -14.12 -2.86 32.64
CA PRO A 148 -13.30 -4.04 32.89
C PRO A 148 -13.95 -5.19 32.15
N ALA A 149 -13.16 -5.88 31.32
CA ALA A 149 -13.55 -7.14 30.74
C ALA A 149 -14.13 -8.03 31.84
N GLN A 150 -15.40 -8.40 31.71
CA GLN A 150 -16.00 -9.42 32.56
C GLN A 150 -15.12 -10.66 32.49
N GLU A 151 -14.49 -10.97 33.61
CA GLU A 151 -13.74 -12.20 33.84
C GLU A 151 -14.66 -13.39 33.53
N PRO A 152 -14.24 -14.34 32.67
CA PRO A 152 -15.04 -15.52 32.40
C PRO A 152 -15.22 -16.30 33.70
N SER A 153 -16.48 -16.39 34.15
CA SER A 153 -16.87 -17.15 35.32
C SER A 153 -16.36 -18.58 35.20
N LYS A 154 -15.45 -18.95 36.10
CA LYS A 154 -14.93 -20.30 36.32
C LYS A 154 -16.11 -21.29 36.48
N PRO A 155 -16.25 -22.32 35.62
CA PRO A 155 -17.28 -23.32 35.80
C PRO A 155 -16.97 -24.13 37.06
N ALA A 156 -17.97 -24.20 37.95
CA ALA A 156 -17.95 -25.06 39.12
C ALA A 156 -17.77 -26.52 38.68
N GLY A 157 -16.72 -27.17 39.17
CA GLY A 157 -16.44 -28.56 38.87
C GLY A 157 -17.54 -29.51 39.35
N PRO A 158 -17.70 -30.67 38.70
CA PRO A 158 -18.65 -31.69 39.12
C PRO A 158 -18.23 -32.29 40.47
N LYS A 159 -19.16 -32.36 41.42
CA LYS A 159 -19.03 -33.19 42.61
C LYS A 159 -19.44 -34.62 42.24
N THR A 160 -18.47 -35.53 42.16
CA THR A 160 -18.63 -36.98 42.39
C THR A 160 -18.38 -37.26 43.87
N PRO A 161 -18.96 -38.30 44.50
CA PRO A 161 -18.86 -39.71 44.10
C PRO A 161 -20.14 -40.36 43.55
#